data_AF-A0A920L930-F1
#
_entry.id   AF-A0A920L930-F1
#
_cell.length_a   1.000
_cell.length_b   1.000
_cell.length_c   1.000
_cell.angle_alpha   90.00
_cell.angle_beta   90.00
_cell.angle_gamma   90.00
#
_symmetry.space_group_name_H-M   'P 1'
#
loop_
_entity.id
_entity.type
_entity.pdbx_description
1 polymer ?
#
loop_
_entity_poly.entity_id
_entity_poly.type
_entity_poly.pdbx_seq_one_letter_code
_entity_poly.pdbx_strand_id
1 'polypeptide(L)'
;MIEKYSNLLGVNDWVTKVIFVLIVVISINIFTKVILINLKKQIEKTENNWDDAFVSSLFRPITFIVWMLGIIFTVQLFNENEHLLDNSFISNLKKSTFVIGISLFLYSFSKHLQELIIEKNISKNIDFDDSTIEAISKLARLSILIIATLILLQTFGLSISGFLLLEALVG
;
A
#
# COMPACT_ATOMS: atom_id res chain seq x y z
N MET A 1 -5.98 32.14 -5.66
CA MET A 1 -7.11 32.40 -4.74
C MET A 1 -6.81 31.99 -3.30
N ILE A 2 -5.99 30.96 -3.06
CA ILE A 2 -5.56 30.52 -1.72
C ILE A 2 -4.54 31.50 -1.08
N GLU A 3 -3.64 32.09 -1.87
CA GLU A 3 -2.63 33.06 -1.40
C GLU A 3 -3.19 34.35 -0.79
N LYS A 4 -4.45 34.71 -1.08
CA LYS A 4 -5.05 35.94 -0.57
C LYS A 4 -5.55 35.79 0.88
N TYR A 5 -5.83 34.57 1.32
CA TYR A 5 -6.34 34.29 2.67
C TYR A 5 -5.23 33.95 3.67
N SER A 6 -4.04 33.50 3.22
CA SER A 6 -2.89 33.22 4.10
C SER A 6 -2.35 34.49 4.77
N ASN A 7 -2.30 35.60 4.02
CA ASN A 7 -1.81 36.89 4.54
C ASN A 7 -2.76 37.57 5.54
N LEU A 8 -4.04 37.18 5.60
CA LEU A 8 -5.03 37.77 6.53
C LEU A 8 -5.06 37.11 7.91
N LEU A 9 -4.50 35.91 8.05
CA LEU A 9 -4.52 35.14 9.30
C LEU A 9 -3.15 35.11 10.01
N GLY A 10 -2.11 35.72 9.46
CA GLY A 10 -0.74 35.66 10.01
C GLY A 10 -0.17 34.23 10.05
N VAL A 11 -0.80 33.29 9.35
CA VAL A 11 -0.40 31.89 9.27
C VAL A 11 0.62 31.75 8.14
N ASN A 12 1.84 31.39 8.51
CA ASN A 12 2.96 31.15 7.61
C ASN A 12 2.52 30.22 6.44
N ASP A 13 2.87 30.56 5.20
CA ASP A 13 2.34 29.91 3.97
C ASP A 13 2.48 28.37 3.97
N TRP A 14 3.55 27.87 4.59
CA TRP A 14 3.82 26.43 4.74
C TRP A 14 2.86 25.72 5.71
N VAL A 15 2.42 26.38 6.79
CA VAL A 15 1.47 25.80 7.77
C VAL A 15 0.12 25.57 7.10
N THR A 16 -0.32 26.51 6.26
CA THR A 16 -1.56 26.39 5.49
C THR A 16 -1.51 25.19 4.53
N LYS A 17 -0.36 24.98 3.86
CA LYS A 17 -0.16 23.81 2.97
C LYS A 17 -0.24 22.49 3.74
N VAL A 18 0.40 22.39 4.91
CA VAL A 18 0.35 21.17 5.74
C VAL A 18 -1.08 20.87 6.19
N ILE A 19 -1.80 21.87 6.69
CA ILE A 19 -3.22 21.71 7.10
C ILE A 19 -4.06 21.26 5.92
N PHE A 20 -3.86 21.83 4.73
CA PHE A 20 -4.57 21.42 3.51
C PHE A 20 -4.28 19.96 3.14
N VAL A 21 -3.02 19.51 3.15
CA VAL A 21 -2.66 18.11 2.90
C VAL A 21 -3.35 17.18 3.91
N LEU A 22 -3.33 17.51 5.20
CA LEU A 22 -4.01 16.72 6.23
C LEU A 22 -5.52 16.61 5.98
N ILE A 23 -6.18 17.72 5.62
CA ILE A 23 -7.60 17.72 5.28
C ILE A 23 -7.88 16.80 4.08
N VAL A 24 -7.06 16.86 3.04
CA VAL A 24 -7.20 16.00 1.85
C VAL A 24 -7.00 14.52 2.20
N VAL A 25 -5.95 14.19 2.97
CA VAL A 25 -5.65 12.82 3.41
C VAL A 25 -6.79 12.25 4.23
N ILE A 26 -7.29 13.01 5.21
CA ILE A 26 -8.43 12.61 6.05
C ILE A 26 -9.69 12.43 5.18
N SER A 27 -9.94 13.35 4.24
CA SER A 27 -11.10 13.27 3.33
C SER A 27 -11.06 12.01 2.46
N ILE A 28 -9.90 11.68 1.86
CA ILE A 28 -9.72 10.46 1.06
C ILE A 28 -9.92 9.22 1.92
N ASN A 29 -9.40 9.21 3.16
CA ASN A 29 -9.56 8.08 4.06
C ASN A 29 -11.03 7.86 4.46
N ILE A 30 -11.76 8.94 4.76
CA ILE A 30 -13.20 8.89 5.01
C ILE A 30 -13.94 8.36 3.78
N PHE A 31 -13.62 8.88 2.59
CA PHE A 31 -14.26 8.46 1.34
C PHE A 31 -14.03 6.98 1.05
N THR A 32 -12.79 6.50 1.24
CA THR A 32 -12.42 5.08 1.16
C THR A 32 -13.29 4.23 2.11
N LYS A 33 -13.46 4.67 3.36
CA LYS A 33 -14.30 3.96 4.34
C LYS A 33 -15.78 3.96 3.98
N VAL A 34 -16.30 5.07 3.45
CA VAL A 34 -17.69 5.16 2.97
C VAL A 34 -17.92 4.24 1.79
N ILE A 35 -17.01 4.21 0.82
CA ILE A 35 -17.07 3.29 -0.32
C ILE A 35 -17.07 1.84 0.17
N LEU A 36 -16.22 1.46 1.13
CA LEU A 36 -16.18 0.11 1.70
C LEU A 36 -17.54 -0.31 2.25
N ILE A 37 -18.15 0.53 3.08
CA ILE A 37 -19.44 0.23 3.71
C ILE A 37 -20.52 0.06 2.64
N ASN A 38 -20.48 0.88 1.59
CA ASN A 38 -21.46 0.83 0.50
C ASN A 38 -21.25 -0.35 -0.45
N LEU A 39 -19.99 -0.72 -0.72
CA LEU A 39 -19.66 -1.89 -1.54
C LEU A 39 -20.01 -3.18 -0.79
N LYS A 40 -19.66 -3.30 0.49
CA LYS A 40 -20.01 -4.48 1.30
C LYS A 40 -21.53 -4.72 1.33
N LYS A 41 -22.32 -3.65 1.50
CA LYS A 41 -23.80 -3.73 1.46
C LYS A 41 -24.39 -4.14 0.10
N GLN A 42 -23.67 -3.87 -0.99
CA GLN A 42 -24.10 -4.28 -2.34
C GLN A 42 -23.66 -5.70 -2.65
N ILE A 43 -22.47 -6.09 -2.21
CA ILE A 43 -21.88 -7.40 -2.44
C ILE A 43 -22.58 -8.49 -1.61
N GLU A 44 -23.05 -8.18 -0.40
CA GLU A 44 -23.94 -9.06 0.39
C GLU A 44 -25.24 -9.44 -0.32
N LYS A 45 -25.62 -8.74 -1.41
CA LYS A 45 -26.81 -9.05 -2.22
C LYS A 45 -26.51 -9.92 -3.44
N THR A 46 -25.25 -10.24 -3.70
CA THR A 46 -24.80 -10.98 -4.89
C THR A 46 -24.05 -12.25 -4.50
N GLU A 47 -24.30 -13.36 -5.19
CA GLU A 47 -23.63 -14.66 -4.94
C GLU A 47 -22.16 -14.72 -5.42
N ASN A 48 -21.58 -13.62 -5.93
CA ASN A 48 -20.23 -13.63 -6.49
C ASN A 48 -19.15 -13.30 -5.45
N ASN A 49 -18.69 -14.33 -4.74
CA ASN A 49 -17.72 -14.17 -3.66
C ASN A 49 -16.33 -13.66 -4.11
N TRP A 50 -15.95 -13.82 -5.39
CA TRP A 50 -14.62 -13.41 -5.89
C TRP A 50 -14.45 -11.89 -5.90
N ASP A 51 -15.51 -11.15 -6.23
CA ASP A 51 -15.49 -9.69 -6.22
C ASP A 51 -15.38 -9.16 -4.78
N ASP A 52 -15.98 -9.86 -3.81
CA ASP A 52 -15.86 -9.51 -2.40
C ASP A 52 -14.41 -9.63 -1.91
N ALA A 53 -13.72 -10.73 -2.24
CA ALA A 53 -12.31 -10.90 -1.89
C ALA A 53 -11.40 -9.84 -2.51
N PHE A 54 -11.65 -9.45 -3.76
CA PHE A 54 -10.88 -8.39 -4.42
C PHE A 54 -11.09 -7.04 -3.73
N VAL A 55 -12.36 -6.65 -3.54
CA VAL A 55 -12.75 -5.36 -2.97
C VAL A 55 -12.27 -5.25 -1.52
N SER A 56 -12.52 -6.25 -0.68
CA SER A 56 -12.06 -6.30 0.71
C SER A 56 -10.53 -6.21 0.83
N SER A 57 -9.79 -6.84 -0.10
CA SER A 57 -8.33 -6.83 -0.11
C SER A 57 -7.72 -5.48 -0.49
N LEU A 58 -8.45 -4.63 -1.22
CA LEU A 58 -7.94 -3.35 -1.73
C LEU A 58 -7.94 -2.24 -0.67
N PHE A 59 -8.81 -2.31 0.34
CA PHE A 59 -8.99 -1.24 1.32
C PHE A 59 -7.79 -1.00 2.23
N ARG A 60 -7.21 -2.07 2.75
CA ARG A 60 -6.04 -1.99 3.65
C ARG A 60 -4.83 -1.36 2.93
N PRO A 61 -4.48 -1.77 1.70
CA PRO A 61 -3.48 -1.12 0.85
C PRO A 61 -3.74 0.36 0.58
N ILE A 62 -4.96 0.73 0.16
CA ILE A 62 -5.29 2.12 -0.16
C ILE A 62 -5.13 3.00 1.08
N THR A 63 -5.68 2.55 2.22
CA THR A 63 -5.57 3.27 3.49
C THR A 63 -4.10 3.50 3.86
N PHE A 64 -3.27 2.46 3.72
CA PHE A 64 -1.83 2.56 3.97
C PHE A 64 -1.14 3.60 3.07
N ILE A 65 -1.38 3.55 1.75
CA ILE A 65 -0.78 4.48 0.78
C ILE A 65 -1.17 5.92 1.11
N VAL A 66 -2.45 6.17 1.40
CA VAL A 66 -2.96 7.51 1.69
C VAL A 66 -2.30 8.09 2.95
N TRP A 67 -2.18 7.30 4.02
CA TRP A 67 -1.49 7.73 5.24
C TRP A 67 0.00 8.00 5.01
N MET A 68 0.70 7.09 4.33
CA MET A 68 2.13 7.25 4.06
C MET A 68 2.40 8.47 3.18
N LEU A 69 1.62 8.67 2.11
CA LEU A 69 1.76 9.85 1.26
C LEU A 69 1.48 11.15 2.05
N GLY A 70 0.48 11.16 2.93
CA GLY A 70 0.21 12.30 3.80
C GLY A 70 1.40 12.67 4.71
N ILE A 71 2.04 11.67 5.32
CA ILE A 71 3.25 11.86 6.13
C ILE A 71 4.40 12.35 5.26
N ILE A 72 4.66 11.72 4.12
CA ILE A 72 5.76 12.09 3.22
C ILE A 72 5.59 13.51 2.68
N PHE A 73 4.39 13.92 2.29
CA PHE A 73 4.12 15.28 1.85
C PHE A 73 4.31 16.29 2.98
N THR A 74 3.89 15.95 4.19
CA THR A 74 4.13 16.80 5.37
C THR A 74 5.64 16.98 5.59
N VAL A 75 6.40 15.89 5.61
CA VAL A 75 7.88 15.91 5.73
C VAL A 75 8.52 16.73 4.60
N GLN A 76 8.05 16.58 3.36
CA GLN A 76 8.57 17.34 2.23
C GLN A 76 8.38 18.85 2.42
N LEU A 77 7.21 19.29 2.89
CA LEU A 77 6.95 20.71 3.14
C LEU A 77 7.85 21.29 4.24
N PHE A 78 8.19 20.51 5.27
CA PHE A 78 9.18 20.92 6.27
C PHE A 78 10.60 20.99 5.67
N ASN A 79 10.92 20.02 4.80
CA ASN A 79 12.24 19.91 4.19
C ASN A 79 12.55 21.06 3.21
N GLU A 80 11.55 21.70 2.64
CA GLU A 80 11.71 22.88 1.77
C GLU A 80 12.33 24.08 2.50
N ASN A 81 12.21 24.16 3.83
CA ASN A 81 12.74 25.27 4.63
C ASN A 81 14.07 24.94 5.32
N GLU A 82 14.21 23.71 5.81
CA GLU A 82 15.34 23.31 6.67
C GLU A 82 16.34 22.37 5.95
N HIS A 83 16.02 21.87 4.76
CA HIS A 83 16.85 20.97 3.94
C HIS A 83 17.47 19.78 4.73
N LEU A 84 16.72 19.23 5.70
CA LEU A 84 17.16 18.17 6.61
C LEU A 84 17.38 16.81 5.93
N LEU A 85 16.69 16.55 4.83
CA LEU A 85 16.68 15.28 4.10
C LEU A 85 16.99 15.53 2.62
N ASP A 86 17.67 14.56 2.01
CA ASP A 86 17.87 14.58 0.56
C ASP A 86 16.53 14.35 -0.17
N ASN A 87 16.29 15.12 -1.22
CA ASN A 87 15.12 14.96 -2.09
C ASN A 87 15.09 13.56 -2.74
N SER A 88 16.26 12.95 -2.96
CA SER A 88 16.34 11.56 -3.45
C SER A 88 15.72 10.58 -2.44
N PHE A 89 15.96 10.78 -1.15
CA PHE A 89 15.41 9.95 -0.07
C PHE A 89 13.89 10.09 0.02
N ILE A 90 13.36 11.32 -0.06
CA ILE A 90 11.90 11.57 -0.09
C ILE A 90 11.26 10.90 -1.32
N SER A 91 11.90 10.99 -2.48
CA SER A 91 11.44 10.30 -3.69
C SER A 91 11.43 8.77 -3.51
N ASN A 92 12.47 8.21 -2.89
CA ASN A 92 12.57 6.78 -2.60
C ASN A 92 11.51 6.30 -1.60
N LEU A 93 11.14 7.12 -0.61
CA LEU A 93 10.02 6.85 0.30
C LEU A 93 8.68 6.79 -0.44
N LYS A 94 8.43 7.70 -1.40
CA LYS A 94 7.22 7.66 -2.24
C LYS A 94 7.15 6.37 -3.05
N LYS A 95 8.23 6.02 -3.75
CA LYS A 95 8.32 4.75 -4.50
C LYS A 95 8.07 3.54 -3.61
N SER A 96 8.73 3.49 -2.45
CA SER A 96 8.58 2.41 -1.47
C SER A 96 7.15 2.28 -0.94
N THR A 97 6.44 3.39 -0.77
CA THR A 97 5.04 3.41 -0.36
C THR A 97 4.15 2.66 -1.35
N PHE A 98 4.33 2.90 -2.65
CA PHE A 98 3.56 2.18 -3.68
C PHE A 98 3.93 0.69 -3.73
N VAL A 99 5.21 0.36 -3.61
CA VAL A 99 5.67 -1.04 -3.58
C VAL A 99 5.03 -1.78 -2.42
N ILE A 100 5.14 -1.24 -1.19
CA ILE A 100 4.54 -1.84 0.01
C ILE A 100 3.02 -1.93 -0.14
N GLY A 101 2.38 -0.88 -0.67
CA GLY A 101 0.94 -0.88 -0.93
C GLY A 101 0.50 -2.02 -1.85
N ILE A 102 1.17 -2.19 -3.00
CA ILE A 102 0.90 -3.29 -3.94
C ILE A 102 1.17 -4.64 -3.29
N SER A 103 2.26 -4.79 -2.55
CA SER A 103 2.58 -6.04 -1.86
C SER A 103 1.55 -6.39 -0.79
N LEU A 104 1.07 -5.41 -0.02
CA LEU A 104 -0.03 -5.58 0.93
C LEU A 104 -1.32 -6.00 0.22
N PHE A 105 -1.60 -5.43 -0.96
CA PHE A 105 -2.76 -5.80 -1.77
C PHE A 105 -2.67 -7.25 -2.21
N LEU A 106 -1.57 -7.65 -2.85
CA LEU A 106 -1.39 -9.01 -3.34
C LEU A 106 -1.39 -10.03 -2.20
N TYR A 107 -0.76 -9.70 -1.06
CA TYR A 107 -0.77 -10.55 0.12
C TYR A 107 -2.19 -10.73 0.67
N SER A 108 -2.94 -9.64 0.82
CA SER A 108 -4.33 -9.68 1.29
C SER A 108 -5.21 -10.45 0.31
N PHE A 109 -5.07 -10.20 -0.99
CA PHE A 109 -5.83 -10.86 -2.04
C PHE A 109 -5.58 -12.36 -2.04
N SER A 110 -4.31 -12.78 -1.98
CA SER A 110 -3.96 -14.19 -1.88
C SER A 110 -4.59 -14.88 -0.66
N LYS A 111 -4.66 -14.19 0.48
CA LYS A 111 -5.31 -14.71 1.69
C LYS A 111 -6.82 -14.90 1.49
N HIS A 112 -7.53 -13.88 1.01
CA HIS A 112 -8.97 -13.99 0.80
C HIS A 112 -9.31 -15.01 -0.30
N LEU A 113 -8.49 -15.11 -1.36
CA LEU A 113 -8.64 -16.12 -2.40
C LEU A 113 -8.58 -17.54 -1.81
N GLN A 114 -7.60 -17.79 -0.93
CA GLN A 114 -7.45 -19.08 -0.26
C GLN A 114 -8.70 -19.42 0.57
N GLU A 115 -9.17 -18.47 1.38
CA GLU A 115 -10.36 -18.64 2.23
C GLU A 115 -11.61 -18.94 1.39
N LEU A 116 -11.80 -18.22 0.28
CA LEU A 116 -12.91 -18.45 -0.64
C LEU A 116 -12.89 -19.83 -1.31
N ILE A 117 -11.72 -20.29 -1.74
CA ILE A 117 -11.59 -21.59 -2.42
C ILE A 117 -11.90 -22.72 -1.43
N ILE A 118 -11.38 -22.65 -0.21
CA ILE A 118 -11.65 -23.64 0.85
C ILE A 118 -13.15 -23.68 1.19
N GLU A 119 -13.78 -22.53 1.39
CA GLU A 119 -15.22 -22.45 1.67
C GLU A 119 -16.07 -23.03 0.52
N LYS A 120 -15.66 -22.79 -0.73
CA LYS A 120 -16.33 -23.33 -1.91
C LYS A 120 -16.14 -24.86 -2.05
N ASN A 121 -14.99 -25.40 -1.69
CA ASN A 121 -14.75 -26.84 -1.70
C ASN A 121 -15.64 -27.57 -0.69
N ILE A 122 -15.70 -27.04 0.55
CA ILE A 122 -16.55 -27.57 1.62
C ILE A 122 -18.03 -27.55 1.20
N SER A 123 -18.51 -26.44 0.64
CA SER A 123 -19.92 -26.30 0.25
C SER A 123 -20.32 -27.15 -0.95
N LYS A 124 -19.40 -27.46 -1.87
CA LYS A 124 -19.67 -28.31 -3.05
C LYS A 124 -19.34 -29.79 -2.86
N ASN A 125 -18.84 -30.18 -1.68
CA ASN A 125 -18.40 -31.55 -1.38
C ASN A 125 -17.40 -32.08 -2.44
N ILE A 126 -16.56 -31.18 -2.96
CA ILE A 126 -15.51 -31.52 -3.92
C ILE A 126 -14.31 -31.94 -3.09
N ASP A 127 -13.82 -33.16 -3.32
CA ASP A 127 -12.63 -33.73 -2.69
C ASP A 127 -11.36 -33.12 -3.31
N PHE A 128 -11.28 -31.79 -3.30
CA PHE A 128 -10.10 -31.07 -3.71
C PHE A 128 -9.20 -30.92 -2.49
N ASP A 129 -7.93 -31.26 -2.64
CA ASP A 129 -6.97 -31.31 -1.54
C ASP A 129 -6.64 -29.91 -1.01
N ASP A 130 -7.26 -29.56 0.12
CA ASP A 130 -7.04 -28.28 0.82
C ASP A 130 -5.56 -28.06 1.19
N SER A 131 -4.80 -29.14 1.40
CA SER A 131 -3.37 -29.04 1.71
C SER A 131 -2.56 -28.52 0.52
N THR A 132 -2.98 -28.84 -0.70
CA THR A 132 -2.38 -28.32 -1.94
C THR A 132 -2.66 -26.82 -2.09
N ILE A 133 -3.89 -26.37 -1.83
CA ILE A 133 -4.25 -24.93 -1.90
C ILE A 133 -3.46 -24.14 -0.86
N GLU A 134 -3.32 -24.69 0.35
CA GLU A 134 -2.56 -24.07 1.42
C GLU A 134 -1.07 -23.92 1.04
N ALA A 135 -0.47 -24.98 0.48
CA ALA A 135 0.92 -24.96 0.02
C ALA A 135 1.13 -23.89 -1.07
N ILE A 136 0.27 -23.85 -2.09
CA ILE A 136 0.33 -22.86 -3.18
C ILE A 136 0.20 -21.43 -2.63
N SER A 137 -0.74 -21.20 -1.72
CA SER A 137 -0.97 -19.88 -1.13
C SER A 137 0.20 -19.42 -0.25
N LYS A 138 0.84 -20.35 0.48
CA LYS A 138 2.07 -20.05 1.24
C LYS A 138 3.23 -19.67 0.30
N LEU A 139 3.42 -20.41 -0.78
CA LEU A 139 4.45 -20.11 -1.78
C LEU A 139 4.22 -18.75 -2.45
N ALA A 140 2.98 -18.44 -2.84
CA ALA A 140 2.63 -17.15 -3.44
C ALA A 140 2.88 -15.98 -2.47
N ARG A 141 2.51 -16.12 -1.19
CA ARG A 141 2.78 -15.08 -0.18
C ARG A 141 4.27 -14.88 0.06
N LEU A 142 5.05 -15.96 0.06
CA LEU A 142 6.49 -15.89 0.20
C LEU A 142 7.15 -15.17 -0.99
N SER A 143 6.73 -15.48 -2.22
CA SER A 143 7.27 -14.82 -3.42
C SER A 143 6.94 -13.33 -3.43
N ILE A 144 5.71 -12.93 -3.06
CA ILE A 144 5.33 -11.52 -2.91
C ILE A 144 6.27 -10.79 -1.94
N LEU A 145 6.56 -11.38 -0.78
CA LEU A 145 7.45 -10.78 0.23
C LEU A 145 8.89 -10.65 -0.27
N ILE A 146 9.42 -11.67 -0.94
CA ILE A 146 10.77 -11.64 -1.51
C ILE A 146 10.88 -10.54 -2.56
N ILE A 147 9.95 -10.49 -3.52
CA ILE A 147 9.94 -9.49 -4.58
C ILE A 147 9.81 -8.08 -4.00
N ALA A 148 8.90 -7.88 -3.05
CA ALA A 148 8.73 -6.60 -2.37
C ALA A 148 10.04 -6.14 -1.71
N THR A 149 10.68 -7.04 -0.95
CA THR A 149 11.93 -6.77 -0.26
C THR A 149 13.04 -6.40 -1.25
N LEU A 150 13.17 -7.16 -2.35
CA LEU A 150 14.17 -6.87 -3.38
C LEU A 150 13.97 -5.51 -4.03
N ILE A 151 12.72 -5.15 -4.37
CA ILE A 151 12.42 -3.84 -4.95
C ILE A 151 12.70 -2.71 -3.96
N LEU A 152 12.39 -2.90 -2.67
CA LEU A 152 12.69 -1.92 -1.62
C LEU A 152 14.19 -1.71 -1.46
N LEU A 153 14.98 -2.79 -1.36
CA LEU A 153 16.43 -2.71 -1.28
C LEU A 153 17.02 -1.94 -2.47
N GLN A 154 16.58 -2.28 -3.70
CA GLN A 154 16.99 -1.57 -4.91
C GLN A 154 16.61 -0.08 -4.88
N THR A 155 15.43 0.24 -4.37
CA THR A 155 14.93 1.62 -4.27
C THR A 155 15.83 2.49 -3.41
N PHE A 156 16.45 1.93 -2.36
CA PHE A 156 17.40 2.64 -1.50
C PHE A 156 18.86 2.53 -1.94
N GLY A 157 19.13 2.00 -3.14
CA GLY A 157 20.49 1.91 -3.68
C GLY A 157 21.30 0.73 -3.15
N LEU A 158 20.68 -0.20 -2.40
CA LEU A 158 21.27 -1.51 -2.13
C LEU A 158 21.18 -2.33 -3.41
N SER A 159 22.17 -2.13 -4.29
CA SER A 159 22.22 -2.80 -5.58
C SER A 159 22.42 -4.31 -5.39
N ILE A 160 21.60 -5.11 -6.08
CA ILE A 160 21.83 -6.56 -6.21
C ILE A 160 23.20 -6.82 -6.86
N SER A 161 23.66 -5.87 -7.70
CA SER A 161 24.99 -5.84 -8.30
C SER A 161 26.14 -5.84 -7.30
N GLY A 162 25.96 -5.29 -6.09
CA GLY A 162 26.96 -5.31 -5.03
C GLY A 162 27.26 -6.72 -4.51
N PHE A 163 26.28 -7.63 -4.57
CA PHE A 163 26.46 -9.04 -4.23
C PHE A 163 27.22 -9.80 -5.33
N LEU A 164 26.90 -9.54 -6.60
CA LEU A 164 27.62 -10.08 -7.77
C LEU A 164 29.10 -9.62 -7.81
N LEU A 165 29.38 -8.36 -7.46
CA LEU A 165 30.75 -7.86 -7.39
C LEU A 165 31.54 -8.49 -6.24
N LEU A 166 30.88 -8.84 -5.14
CA LEU A 166 31.48 -9.56 -4.02
C LEU A 166 31.86 -10.99 -4.41
N GLU A 167 30.99 -11.67 -5.15
CA GLU A 167 31.29 -13.00 -5.72
C GLU A 167 32.47 -12.93 -6.70
N ALA A 168 32.51 -11.92 -7.58
CA ALA A 168 33.60 -11.72 -8.55
C ALA A 168 34.95 -11.29 -7.92
N LEU A 169 34.96 -10.83 -6.66
CA LEU A 169 36.18 -10.48 -5.93
C LEU A 169 36.72 -11.63 -5.06
N VAL A 170 35.89 -12.64 -4.77
CA VAL A 170 36.22 -13.77 -3.88
C VAL A 170 36.48 -15.06 -4.68
N GLY A 171 35.97 -15.17 -5.91
CA GLY A 171 36.26 -16.27 -6.85
C GLY A 171 37.43 -15.95 -7.78
#